data_AF-A0A8H3SCJ0-F1
#
_entry.id   AF-A0A8H3SCJ0-F1
#
_cell.length_a   1.000
_cell.length_b   1.000
_cell.length_c   1.000
_cell.angle_alpha   90.00
_cell.angle_beta   90.00
_cell.angle_gamma   90.00
#
_symmetry.space_group_name_H-M   'P 1'
#
loop_
_entity.id
_entity.type
_entity.pdbx_description
1 polymer ?
#
loop_
_entity_poly.entity_id
_entity_poly.type
_entity_poly.pdbx_seq_one_letter_code
_entity_poly.pdbx_strand_id
1 'polypeptide(L)'
;MELHDPQAHPIKLTVRHLTGEESAATSHVDIIPPLATIVENAVFWYYDLATDLYEYGYGTSFHFCRFFHGEPFSQAIVRHEHYLAHKMGIKAGM
;
A
#
# COMPACT_ATOMS: atom_id res chain seq x y z
N MET A 1 15.09 7.47 -10.25
CA MET A 1 15.17 6.07 -10.70
C MET A 1 15.73 5.28 -9.54
N GLU A 2 14.94 4.37 -9.01
CA GLU A 2 15.28 3.40 -7.96
C GLU A 2 15.71 3.99 -6.60
N LEU A 3 14.74 4.15 -5.70
CA LEU A 3 14.97 3.97 -4.26
C LEU A 3 13.95 2.94 -3.79
N HIS A 4 14.22 1.68 -4.17
CA HIS A 4 13.69 0.50 -3.51
C HIS A 4 14.25 0.51 -2.08
N ASP A 5 13.44 0.93 -1.11
CA ASP A 5 13.74 0.74 0.31
C ASP A 5 13.72 -0.77 0.60
N PRO A 6 14.88 -1.42 0.84
CA PRO A 6 14.94 -2.85 1.03
C PRO A 6 14.59 -3.26 2.48
N GLN A 7 14.06 -2.36 3.31
CA GLN A 7 13.81 -2.60 4.73
C GLN A 7 12.38 -2.30 5.19
N ALA A 8 11.39 -2.28 4.28
CA ALA A 8 10.01 -2.52 4.68
C ALA A 8 9.93 -3.94 5.26
N HIS A 9 10.04 -4.04 6.59
CA HIS A 9 9.90 -5.31 7.29
C HIS A 9 8.47 -5.81 7.04
N PRO A 10 8.28 -6.90 6.28
CA PRO A 10 6.96 -7.50 6.22
C PRO A 10 6.60 -7.90 7.65
N ILE A 11 5.41 -7.54 8.10
CA ILE A 11 4.85 -8.09 9.33
C ILE A 11 4.78 -9.60 9.10
N LYS A 12 5.81 -10.32 9.59
CA LYS A 12 5.89 -11.78 9.53
C LYS A 12 4.84 -12.34 10.48
N LEU A 13 3.60 -12.43 10.00
CA LEU A 13 2.59 -13.27 10.63
C LEU A 13 3.05 -14.72 10.46
N THR A 14 3.83 -15.20 11.42
CA THR A 14 4.34 -16.58 11.39
C THR A 14 3.20 -17.49 11.79
N VAL A 15 2.41 -17.93 10.81
CA VAL A 15 1.48 -19.05 11.00
C VAL A 15 2.34 -20.31 11.10
N ARG A 16 2.40 -20.91 12.30
CA ARG A 16 3.03 -22.22 12.48
C ARG A 16 2.24 -23.23 11.66
N HIS A 17 2.81 -23.63 10.53
CA HIS A 17 2.30 -24.73 9.72
C HIS A 17 2.47 -26.03 10.54
N LEU A 18 1.35 -26.65 10.92
CA LEU A 18 1.36 -28.02 11.42
C LEU A 18 1.73 -28.92 10.24
N THR A 19 2.96 -29.42 10.23
CA THR A 19 3.43 -30.40 9.25
C THR A 19 2.67 -31.71 9.44
N GLY A 20 1.74 -31.97 8.54
CA GLY A 20 1.33 -33.31 8.16
C GLY A 20 1.80 -33.54 6.73
N GLU A 21 2.88 -34.32 6.55
CA GLU A 21 3.23 -34.87 5.24
C GLU A 21 2.12 -35.82 4.81
N GLU A 22 1.40 -35.52 3.73
CA GLU A 22 0.88 -36.58 2.87
C GLU A 22 0.74 -36.10 1.43
N SER A 23 1.62 -36.65 0.60
CA SER A 23 1.59 -36.59 -0.85
C SER A 23 0.45 -37.48 -1.37
N ALA A 24 -0.61 -36.94 -1.98
CA ALA A 24 -1.51 -37.73 -2.81
C ALA A 24 -2.44 -36.91 -3.72
N ALA A 25 -2.34 -37.20 -5.02
CA ALA A 25 -3.40 -37.25 -6.04
C ALA A 25 -4.45 -36.11 -6.09
N THR A 26 -4.30 -35.24 -7.09
CA THR A 26 -5.30 -34.26 -7.53
C THR A 26 -6.57 -34.97 -8.03
N SER A 27 -7.59 -34.98 -7.17
CA SER A 27 -8.97 -35.30 -7.49
C SER A 27 -9.67 -34.03 -7.99
N HIS A 28 -10.75 -34.16 -8.77
CA HIS A 28 -11.50 -33.03 -9.34
C HIS A 28 -12.13 -32.09 -8.27
N VAL A 29 -12.09 -32.49 -6.99
CA VAL A 29 -12.53 -31.71 -5.83
C VAL A 29 -11.43 -30.77 -5.32
N ASP A 30 -10.16 -31.04 -5.63
CA ASP A 30 -9.01 -30.20 -5.27
C ASP A 30 -8.90 -28.93 -6.13
N ILE A 31 -9.77 -28.78 -7.14
CA ILE A 31 -9.86 -27.58 -7.99
C ILE A 31 -10.53 -26.42 -7.24
N ILE A 32 -11.34 -26.71 -6.23
CA ILE A 32 -12.03 -25.67 -5.45
C ILE A 32 -11.16 -25.31 -4.25
N PRO A 33 -10.55 -24.11 -4.23
CA PRO A 33 -9.76 -23.69 -3.08
C PRO A 33 -10.64 -23.67 -1.82
N PRO A 34 -10.09 -24.00 -0.64
CA PRO A 34 -10.83 -23.89 0.61
C PRO A 34 -11.39 -22.47 0.78
N LEU A 35 -12.57 -22.36 1.39
CA LEU A 35 -13.21 -21.06 1.63
C LEU A 35 -12.28 -20.09 2.38
N ALA A 36 -11.45 -20.59 3.29
CA ALA A 36 -10.44 -19.81 3.98
C ALA A 36 -9.46 -19.12 3.01
N THR A 37 -8.95 -19.84 2.01
CA THR A 37 -8.06 -19.31 0.98
C THR A 37 -8.75 -18.30 0.06
N ILE A 38 -10.03 -18.55 -0.29
CA ILE A 38 -10.82 -17.60 -1.09
C ILE A 38 -10.99 -16.28 -0.33
N VAL A 39 -11.37 -16.36 0.95
CA VAL A 39 -11.59 -15.17 1.79
C VAL A 39 -10.27 -14.44 2.03
N GLU A 40 -9.19 -15.15 2.34
CA GLU A 40 -7.87 -14.56 2.54
C GLU A 40 -7.39 -13.81 1.28
N ASN A 41 -7.47 -14.45 0.12
CA ASN A 41 -7.10 -13.81 -1.15
C ASN A 41 -7.99 -12.60 -1.44
N ALA A 42 -9.30 -12.68 -1.20
CA ALA A 42 -10.20 -11.55 -1.41
C ALA A 42 -9.83 -10.34 -0.54
N VAL A 43 -9.44 -10.57 0.72
CA VAL A 43 -8.97 -9.53 1.64
C VAL A 43 -7.64 -8.96 1.17
N PHE A 44 -6.69 -9.82 0.80
CA PHE A 44 -5.38 -9.41 0.29
C PHE A 44 -5.52 -8.49 -0.94
N TRP A 45 -6.22 -8.95 -1.97
CA TRP A 45 -6.44 -8.18 -3.21
C TRP A 45 -7.23 -6.90 -2.97
N TYR A 46 -8.18 -6.89 -2.03
CA TYR A 46 -8.92 -5.68 -1.69
C TYR A 46 -8.00 -4.59 -1.13
N TYR A 47 -7.12 -4.93 -0.20
CA TYR A 47 -6.23 -3.95 0.41
C TYR A 47 -5.11 -3.51 -0.53
N ASP A 48 -4.57 -4.41 -1.34
CA ASP A 48 -3.59 -4.06 -2.39
C ASP A 48 -4.20 -3.08 -3.39
N LEU A 49 -5.37 -3.41 -3.95
CA LEU A 49 -6.06 -2.54 -4.91
C LEU A 49 -6.42 -1.19 -4.30
N ALA A 50 -6.92 -1.18 -3.05
CA ALA A 50 -7.23 0.07 -2.36
C ALA A 50 -5.98 0.94 -2.22
N THR A 51 -4.85 0.33 -1.81
CA THR A 51 -3.57 1.01 -1.66
C THR A 51 -3.09 1.60 -2.99
N ASP A 52 -3.04 0.77 -4.04
CA ASP A 52 -2.64 1.20 -5.39
C ASP A 52 -3.49 2.38 -5.91
N LEU A 53 -4.80 2.34 -5.68
CA LEU A 53 -5.72 3.41 -6.09
C LEU A 53 -5.40 4.72 -5.38
N TYR A 54 -5.12 4.66 -4.07
CA TYR A 54 -4.80 5.85 -3.29
C TYR A 54 -3.44 6.43 -3.65
N GLU A 55 -2.43 5.59 -3.88
CA GLU A 55 -1.11 6.03 -4.32
C GLU A 55 -1.17 6.67 -5.71
N TYR A 56 -1.93 6.08 -6.64
CA TYR A 56 -2.11 6.67 -7.97
C TYR A 56 -2.88 8.00 -7.93
N GLY A 57 -3.93 8.09 -7.11
CA GLY A 57 -4.81 9.27 -7.05
C GLY A 57 -4.26 10.44 -6.24
N TYR A 58 -3.58 10.17 -5.13
CA TYR A 58 -3.14 11.18 -4.16
C TYR A 58 -1.61 11.25 -3.99
N GLY A 59 -0.86 10.37 -4.64
CA GLY A 59 0.59 10.31 -4.53
C GLY A 59 1.05 9.80 -3.15
N THR A 60 2.28 10.15 -2.79
CA THR A 60 2.94 9.70 -1.55
C THR A 60 2.50 10.44 -0.28
N SER A 61 1.70 11.51 -0.42
CA SER A 61 1.32 12.39 0.68
C SER A 61 -0.20 12.59 0.68
N PHE A 62 -0.89 12.05 1.68
CA PHE A 62 -2.35 12.19 1.79
C PHE A 62 -2.74 13.47 2.53
N HIS A 63 -2.92 14.58 1.82
CA HIS A 63 -3.48 15.81 2.37
C HIS A 63 -4.14 16.68 1.30
N PHE A 64 -5.07 17.54 1.73
CA PHE A 64 -5.79 18.45 0.84
C PHE A 64 -5.11 19.82 0.76
N CYS A 65 -5.26 20.48 -0.38
CA CYS A 65 -4.81 21.84 -0.58
C CYS A 65 -5.81 22.65 -1.42
N ARG A 66 -5.64 23.96 -1.41
CA ARG A 66 -6.42 24.87 -2.27
C ARG A 66 -5.78 24.94 -3.66
N PHE A 67 -6.56 24.73 -4.71
CA PHE A 67 -6.11 24.84 -6.11
C PHE A 67 -6.26 26.26 -6.66
N PHE A 68 -5.33 26.67 -7.52
CA PHE A 68 -5.47 27.84 -8.38
C PHE A 68 -5.90 27.44 -9.81
N HIS A 69 -6.50 28.37 -10.53
CA HIS A 69 -6.97 28.11 -11.89
C HIS A 69 -5.81 27.72 -12.81
N GLY A 70 -5.89 26.53 -13.41
CA GLY A 70 -4.85 26.00 -14.32
C GLY A 70 -3.64 25.39 -13.61
N GLU A 71 -3.63 25.30 -12.28
CA GLU A 71 -2.57 24.65 -11.51
C GLU A 71 -2.75 23.12 -11.53
N PRO A 72 -1.72 22.34 -11.91
CA PRO A 72 -1.80 20.88 -11.84
C PRO A 72 -1.72 20.40 -10.38
N PHE A 73 -2.34 19.23 -10.11
CA PHE A 73 -2.49 18.69 -8.76
C PHE A 73 -1.17 18.59 -7.98
N SER A 74 -0.13 18.05 -8.61
CA SER A 74 1.19 17.88 -8.00
C SER A 74 1.84 19.21 -7.58
N GLN A 75 1.67 20.28 -8.35
CA GLN A 75 2.22 21.59 -8.00
C GLN A 75 1.45 22.24 -6.84
N ALA A 76 0.12 22.06 -6.80
CA ALA A 76 -0.71 22.58 -5.72
C ALA A 76 -0.33 21.97 -4.36
N ILE A 77 -0.07 20.65 -4.34
CA ILE A 77 0.40 19.91 -3.16
C ILE A 77 1.75 20.44 -2.68
N VAL A 78 2.75 20.50 -3.56
CA VAL A 78 4.10 20.98 -3.21
C VAL A 78 4.06 22.41 -2.65
N ARG A 79 3.30 23.31 -3.28
CA ARG A 79 3.12 24.69 -2.78
C ARG A 79 2.51 24.71 -1.38
N HIS A 80 1.56 23.81 -1.10
CA HIS A 80 0.94 23.72 0.21
C HIS A 80 1.92 23.21 1.27
N GLU A 81 2.71 22.19 0.96
CA GLU A 81 3.76 21.68 1.85
C GLU A 81 4.80 22.77 2.16
N HIS A 82 5.24 23.53 1.16
CA HIS A 82 6.14 24.68 1.37
C HIS A 82 5.53 25.75 2.28
N TYR A 83 4.23 26.05 2.11
CA TYR A 83 3.53 26.99 2.97
C TYR A 83 3.46 26.50 4.42
N LEU A 84 3.14 25.23 4.63
CA LEU A 84 3.09 24.63 5.97
C LEU A 84 4.47 24.65 6.64
N ALA A 85 5.53 24.24 5.93
CA ALA A 85 6.89 24.27 6.43
C ALA A 85 7.30 25.69 6.87
N HIS A 86 6.96 26.70 6.05
CA HIS A 86 7.21 28.09 6.38
C HIS A 86 6.42 28.56 7.61
N LYS A 87 5.13 28.18 7.73
CA LYS A 87 4.29 28.55 8.88
C LYS A 87 4.69 27.87 10.18
N MET A 88 5.22 26.65 10.11
CA MET A 88 5.76 25.93 11.26
C MET A 88 7.17 26.37 11.63
N GLY A 89 7.83 27.19 10.80
CA GLY A 89 9.19 27.66 11.04
C GLY A 89 10.25 26.56 10.90
N ILE A 90 9.97 25.50 10.12
CA ILE A 90 10.89 24.40 9.85
C ILE A 90 12.09 24.93 9.06
N LYS A 91 13.30 24.56 9.50
CA LYS A 91 14.56 24.95 8.86
C LYS A 91 15.35 23.72 8.45
N ALA A 92 16.26 23.90 7.50
CA ALA A 92 17.17 22.84 7.10
C ALA A 92 17.98 22.34 8.31
N GLY A 93 17.96 21.04 8.54
CA GLY A 93 18.69 20.39 9.65
C GLY A 93 17.94 20.35 10.99
N MET A 94 16.64 20.68 11.02
CA MET A 94 15.76 20.39 12.17
C MET A 94 15.19 18.97 12.11
#